data_AF-A0A6G2DNL4-F1
#
_entry.id   AF-A0A6G2DNL4-F1
#
_cell.length_a   1.000
_cell.length_b   1.000
_cell.length_c   1.000
_cell.angle_alpha   90.00
_cell.angle_beta   90.00
_cell.angle_gamma   90.00
#
_symmetry.space_group_name_H-M   'P 1'
#
loop_
_entity.id
_entity.type
_entity.pdbx_description
1 polymer ?
#
loop_
_entity_poly.entity_id
_entity_poly.type
_entity_poly.pdbx_seq_one_letter_code
_entity_poly.pdbx_strand_id
1 'polypeptide(L)'
;VVYTPNMVEKDRNQLIQDIKDKLASVQLISPEVRALMDARKKPEENTDERKNGYIKDLYLEESFAETKANLDKLVKSLVENADHQLNSDETAMKALVKKVDENKAKIMMALTYLNRYYDIKYGDMTIKNLMMFKP
;
A
#
# COMPACT_ATOMS: atom_id res chain seq x y z
N VAL A 1 -11.43 6.40 -40.30
CA VAL A 1 -10.31 6.59 -39.35
C VAL A 1 -10.01 5.24 -38.76
N VAL A 2 -8.86 4.64 -39.10
CA VAL A 2 -8.43 3.35 -38.53
C VAL A 2 -7.82 3.67 -37.17
N TYR A 3 -8.47 3.24 -36.10
CA TYR A 3 -7.92 3.34 -34.76
C TYR A 3 -6.98 2.15 -34.57
N THR A 4 -5.67 2.40 -34.59
CA THR A 4 -4.69 1.42 -34.11
C THR A 4 -4.67 1.54 -32.60
N PRO A 5 -5.16 0.56 -31.81
CA PRO A 5 -5.02 0.61 -30.36
C PRO A 5 -3.52 0.50 -30.07
N ASN A 6 -2.90 1.61 -29.68
CA ASN A 6 -1.49 1.65 -29.27
C ASN A 6 -1.33 1.13 -27.83
N MET A 7 -1.98 0.00 -27.52
CA MET A 7 -1.75 -0.75 -26.29
C MET A 7 -1.02 -2.02 -26.69
N VAL A 8 0.32 -1.97 -26.61
CA VAL A 8 1.05 -3.19 -26.27
C VAL A 8 0.49 -3.62 -24.92
N GLU A 9 -0.24 -4.72 -24.89
CA GLU A 9 -0.71 -5.36 -23.66
C GLU A 9 0.55 -5.87 -22.93
N LYS A 10 1.22 -4.97 -22.20
CA LYS A 10 2.46 -5.31 -21.53
C LYS A 10 2.06 -6.13 -20.31
N ASP A 11 2.44 -7.41 -20.28
CA ASP A 11 2.14 -8.27 -19.14
C ASP A 11 2.72 -7.65 -17.84
N ARG A 12 1.83 -7.23 -16.94
CA ARG A 12 2.15 -6.64 -15.63
C ARG A 12 1.96 -7.62 -14.48
N ASN A 13 1.62 -8.87 -14.76
CA ASN A 13 1.27 -9.84 -13.73
C ASN A 13 2.41 -10.06 -12.73
N GLN A 14 3.65 -10.16 -13.22
CA GLN A 14 4.82 -10.31 -12.34
C GLN A 14 5.03 -9.08 -11.45
N LEU A 15 4.93 -7.86 -11.99
CA LEU A 15 5.07 -6.63 -11.23
C LEU A 15 3.98 -6.50 -10.15
N ILE A 16 2.74 -6.82 -10.50
CA ILE A 16 1.60 -6.83 -9.57
C ILE A 16 1.86 -7.84 -8.45
N GLN A 17 2.29 -9.05 -8.79
CA GLN A 17 2.57 -10.10 -7.83
C GLN A 17 3.71 -9.70 -6.88
N ASP A 18 4.82 -9.19 -7.41
CA ASP A 18 5.97 -8.75 -6.62
C ASP A 18 5.57 -7.64 -5.62
N ILE A 19 4.84 -6.61 -6.07
CA ILE A 19 4.36 -5.53 -5.21
C ILE A 19 3.41 -6.07 -4.13
N LYS A 20 2.49 -6.96 -4.51
CA LYS A 20 1.55 -7.59 -3.58
C LYS A 20 2.30 -8.36 -2.49
N ASP A 21 3.29 -9.17 -2.86
CA ASP A 21 4.03 -9.99 -1.91
C ASP A 21 4.81 -9.12 -0.90
N LYS A 22 5.38 -7.99 -1.36
CA LYS A 22 5.99 -7.01 -0.46
C LYS A 22 4.98 -6.44 0.53
N LEU A 23 3.81 -5.99 0.07
CA LEU A 23 2.77 -5.41 0.92
C LEU A 23 2.15 -6.45 1.88
N ALA A 24 1.90 -7.67 1.40
CA ALA A 24 1.34 -8.77 2.18
C ALA A 24 2.26 -9.24 3.31
N SER A 25 3.58 -9.04 3.18
CA SER A 25 4.55 -9.37 4.23
C SER A 25 4.38 -8.54 5.52
N VAL A 26 3.72 -7.37 5.44
CA VAL A 26 3.56 -6.48 6.60
C VAL A 26 2.61 -7.07 7.61
N GLN A 27 3.00 -7.02 8.88
CA GLN A 27 2.16 -7.32 10.04
C GLN A 27 1.86 -6.04 10.80
N LEU A 28 0.65 -5.92 11.34
CA LEU A 28 0.22 -4.73 12.08
C LEU A 28 1.08 -4.50 13.35
N ILE A 29 1.41 -5.58 14.05
CA ILE A 29 2.32 -5.57 15.19
C ILE A 29 3.71 -6.00 14.69
N SER A 30 4.50 -5.05 14.20
CA SER A 30 5.84 -5.31 13.67
C SER A 30 6.83 -4.19 13.99
N PRO A 31 8.15 -4.43 13.91
CA PRO A 31 9.16 -3.37 14.04
C PRO A 31 8.96 -2.21 13.07
N GLU A 32 8.57 -2.50 11.83
CA GLU A 32 8.42 -1.53 10.76
C GLU A 32 7.22 -0.60 11.02
N VAL A 33 6.10 -1.12 11.53
CA VAL A 33 4.93 -0.31 11.91
C VAL A 33 5.21 0.52 13.15
N ARG A 34 5.90 -0.05 14.15
CA ARG A 34 6.34 0.70 15.35
C ARG A 34 7.29 1.85 15.02
N ALA A 35 8.10 1.71 13.98
CA ALA A 35 9.00 2.75 13.50
C ALA A 35 8.27 3.93 12.84
N LEU A 36 6.98 3.77 12.49
CA LEU A 36 6.15 4.88 11.99
C LEU A 36 5.66 5.80 13.11
N MET A 37 5.77 5.36 14.37
CA MET A 37 5.32 6.12 15.52
C MET A 37 6.39 7.11 15.96
N ASP A 38 6.00 8.36 16.17
CA ASP A 38 6.89 9.36 16.73
C ASP A 38 7.32 9.01 18.15
N ALA A 39 8.56 9.36 18.47
CA ALA A 39 9.09 9.18 19.81
C ALA A 39 8.36 10.09 20.81
N ARG A 40 7.88 9.50 21.89
CA ARG A 40 7.26 10.22 23.00
C ARG A 40 8.31 10.78 23.95
N LYS A 41 7.94 11.76 24.78
CA LYS A 41 8.87 12.50 25.65
C LYS A 41 9.56 11.61 26.68
N LYS A 42 8.88 10.57 27.17
CA LYS A 42 9.40 9.70 28.22
C LYS A 42 9.94 8.38 27.65
N PRO A 43 11.16 7.93 28.01
CA PRO A 43 11.73 6.69 27.48
C PRO A 43 10.84 5.46 27.69
N GLU A 44 10.18 5.35 28.85
CA GLU A 44 9.30 4.24 29.19
C GLU A 44 8.07 4.12 28.27
N GLU A 45 7.66 5.22 27.64
CA GLU A 45 6.54 5.26 26.69
C GLU A 45 6.95 4.78 25.28
N ASN A 46 8.25 4.61 25.02
CA ASN A 46 8.80 4.25 23.71
C ASN A 46 9.21 2.78 23.60
N THR A 47 8.98 1.99 24.66
CA THR A 47 9.22 0.55 24.63
C THR A 47 8.35 -0.15 23.58
N ASP A 48 8.86 -1.26 23.08
CA ASP A 48 8.21 -2.08 22.07
C ASP A 48 6.81 -2.54 22.50
N GLU A 49 6.66 -2.96 23.76
CA GLU A 49 5.39 -3.36 24.35
C GLU A 49 4.40 -2.20 24.45
N ARG A 50 4.87 -1.00 24.82
CA ARG A 50 4.02 0.19 24.87
C ARG A 50 3.55 0.61 23.49
N LYS A 51 4.44 0.59 22.50
CA LYS A 51 4.08 0.85 21.10
C LYS A 51 3.07 -0.16 20.56
N ASN A 52 3.23 -1.44 20.89
CA ASN A 52 2.23 -2.46 20.55
C ASN A 52 0.86 -2.15 21.17
N GLY A 53 0.83 -1.67 22.42
CA GLY A 53 -0.40 -1.21 23.08
C GLY A 53 -1.07 -0.07 22.31
N TYR A 54 -0.31 0.98 21.98
CA TYR A 54 -0.85 2.11 21.21
C TYR A 54 -1.39 1.70 19.83
N ILE A 55 -0.74 0.77 19.14
CA ILE A 55 -1.23 0.28 17.83
C ILE A 55 -2.58 -0.43 18.00
N LYS A 56 -2.73 -1.25 19.05
CA LYS A 56 -4.00 -1.92 19.37
C LYS A 56 -5.11 -0.93 19.75
N ASP A 57 -4.75 0.15 20.45
CA ASP A 57 -5.69 1.21 20.82
C ASP A 57 -6.23 2.00 19.60
N LEU A 58 -5.64 1.82 18.41
CA LEU A 58 -6.18 2.36 17.15
C LEU A 58 -7.31 1.50 16.56
N TYR A 59 -7.50 0.27 17.05
CA TYR A 59 -8.53 -0.68 16.60
C TYR A 59 -8.50 -0.91 15.09
N LEU A 60 -7.29 -1.09 14.52
CA LEU A 60 -7.08 -1.23 13.08
C LEU A 60 -7.05 -2.69 12.61
N GLU A 61 -7.17 -3.68 13.52
CA GLU A 61 -7.00 -5.10 13.23
C GLU A 61 -7.93 -5.58 12.09
N GLU A 62 -9.22 -5.26 12.19
CA GLU A 62 -10.23 -5.62 11.19
C GLU A 62 -9.96 -4.93 9.86
N SER A 63 -9.80 -3.61 9.87
CA SER A 63 -9.54 -2.83 8.66
C SER A 63 -8.21 -3.20 7.99
N PHE A 64 -7.22 -3.64 8.76
CA PHE A 64 -5.92 -4.12 8.27
C PHE A 64 -6.08 -5.49 7.60
N ALA A 65 -6.83 -6.39 8.21
CA ALA A 65 -7.14 -7.70 7.63
C ALA A 65 -7.93 -7.55 6.31
N GLU A 66 -8.94 -6.68 6.27
CA GLU A 66 -9.68 -6.35 5.04
C GLU A 66 -8.78 -5.77 3.95
N THR A 67 -7.87 -4.85 4.33
CA THR A 67 -6.90 -4.28 3.40
C THR A 67 -6.02 -5.37 2.81
N LYS A 68 -5.51 -6.30 3.63
CA LYS A 68 -4.72 -7.44 3.15
C LYS A 68 -5.51 -8.34 2.20
N ALA A 69 -6.77 -8.64 2.53
CA ALA A 69 -7.65 -9.46 1.71
C ALA A 69 -7.94 -8.84 0.33
N ASN A 70 -7.86 -7.51 0.21
CA ASN A 70 -8.14 -6.78 -1.03
C ASN A 70 -6.88 -6.27 -1.75
N LEU A 71 -5.67 -6.68 -1.34
CA LEU A 71 -4.41 -6.23 -1.95
C LEU A 71 -4.35 -6.53 -3.46
N ASP A 72 -4.89 -7.66 -3.91
CA ASP A 72 -4.94 -8.01 -5.34
C ASP A 72 -5.60 -6.92 -6.18
N LYS A 73 -6.77 -6.43 -5.73
CA LYS A 73 -7.51 -5.37 -6.44
C LYS A 73 -6.78 -4.04 -6.36
N LEU A 74 -6.31 -3.68 -5.16
CA LEU A 74 -5.58 -2.45 -4.90
C LEU A 74 -4.33 -2.31 -5.76
N VAL A 75 -3.47 -3.33 -5.77
CA VAL A 75 -2.20 -3.31 -6.49
C VAL A 75 -2.45 -3.30 -7.99
N LYS A 76 -3.41 -4.11 -8.48
CA LYS A 76 -3.80 -4.10 -9.88
C LYS A 76 -4.24 -2.70 -10.32
N SER A 77 -5.18 -2.07 -9.60
CA SER A 77 -5.63 -0.71 -9.92
C SER A 77 -4.49 0.31 -9.86
N LEU A 78 -3.57 0.22 -8.89
CA LEU A 78 -2.42 1.13 -8.80
C LEU A 78 -1.48 1.00 -10.00
N VAL A 79 -1.14 -0.24 -10.39
CA VAL A 79 -0.23 -0.52 -11.51
C VAL A 79 -0.86 -0.13 -12.84
N GLU A 80 -2.13 -0.47 -13.08
CA GLU A 80 -2.85 -0.11 -14.31
C GLU A 80 -2.98 1.42 -14.49
N ASN A 81 -3.25 2.16 -13.41
CA ASN A 81 -3.28 3.63 -13.48
C ASN A 81 -1.88 4.25 -13.67
N ALA A 82 -0.83 3.63 -13.12
CA ALA A 82 0.54 4.09 -13.31
C ALA A 82 1.11 3.72 -14.69
N ASP A 83 0.51 2.76 -15.40
CA ASP A 83 1.04 2.17 -16.63
C ASP A 83 1.24 3.19 -17.77
N HIS A 84 0.46 4.28 -17.79
CA HIS A 84 0.67 5.35 -18.75
C HIS A 84 2.01 6.11 -18.53
N GLN A 85 2.55 6.08 -17.30
CA GLN A 85 3.84 6.69 -16.92
C GLN A 85 5.00 5.69 -16.79
N LEU A 86 4.71 4.38 -16.75
CA LEU A 86 5.73 3.34 -16.60
C LEU A 86 6.34 3.00 -17.96
N ASN A 87 7.54 3.54 -18.21
CA ASN A 87 8.40 3.08 -19.29
C ASN A 87 8.62 1.56 -19.15
N SER A 88 8.64 0.83 -20.26
CA SER A 88 8.74 -0.64 -20.31
C SER A 88 10.08 -1.22 -19.83
N ASP A 89 10.91 -0.43 -19.16
CA ASP A 89 12.26 -0.81 -18.72
C ASP A 89 12.18 -1.66 -17.46
N GLU A 90 12.77 -2.86 -17.50
CA GLU A 90 12.88 -3.79 -16.38
C GLU A 90 13.53 -3.13 -15.15
N THR A 91 14.47 -2.22 -15.37
CA THR A 91 15.15 -1.45 -14.31
C THR A 91 14.15 -0.56 -13.57
N ALA A 92 13.23 0.08 -14.29
CA ALA A 92 12.20 0.92 -13.71
C ALA A 92 11.18 0.10 -12.90
N MET A 93 10.82 -1.09 -13.37
CA MET A 93 9.93 -2.00 -12.63
C MET A 93 10.57 -2.47 -11.32
N LYS A 94 11.84 -2.88 -11.35
CA LYS A 94 12.58 -3.27 -10.13
C LYS A 94 12.72 -2.11 -9.15
N ALA A 95 12.99 -0.90 -9.64
CA ALA A 95 13.06 0.30 -8.80
C ALA A 95 11.71 0.60 -8.13
N LEU A 96 10.60 0.38 -8.84
CA LEU A 96 9.26 0.51 -8.27
C LEU A 96 9.01 -0.51 -7.16
N VAL A 97 9.27 -1.79 -7.39
CA VAL A 97 9.13 -2.85 -6.37
C VAL A 97 9.99 -2.53 -5.15
N LYS A 98 11.24 -2.09 -5.36
CA LYS A 98 12.13 -1.69 -4.27
C LYS A 98 11.55 -0.53 -3.46
N LYS A 99 11.03 0.50 -4.12
CA LYS A 99 10.42 1.66 -3.45
C LYS A 99 9.17 1.27 -2.67
N VAL A 100 8.38 0.31 -3.16
CA VAL A 100 7.27 -0.29 -2.41
C VAL A 100 7.80 -1.01 -1.18
N ASP A 101 8.81 -1.88 -1.31
CA ASP A 101 9.37 -2.64 -0.20
C ASP A 101 9.91 -1.71 0.91
N GLU A 102 10.63 -0.66 0.55
CA GLU A 102 11.15 0.36 1.48
C GLU A 102 10.04 1.13 2.21
N ASN A 103 8.84 1.21 1.64
CA ASN A 103 7.71 1.99 2.18
C ASN A 103 6.50 1.12 2.55
N LYS A 104 6.62 -0.21 2.53
CA LYS A 104 5.48 -1.14 2.63
C LYS A 104 4.64 -0.93 3.88
N ALA A 105 5.28 -0.67 5.03
CA ALA A 105 4.58 -0.40 6.27
C ALA A 105 3.75 0.90 6.19
N LYS A 106 4.32 1.98 5.63
CA LYS A 106 3.61 3.24 5.42
C LYS A 106 2.42 3.06 4.47
N ILE A 107 2.63 2.35 3.37
CA ILE A 107 1.58 2.08 2.37
C ILE A 107 0.44 1.29 3.02
N MET A 108 0.75 0.19 3.70
CA MET A 108 -0.26 -0.65 4.35
C MET A 108 -1.03 0.10 5.44
N MET A 109 -0.35 0.88 6.27
CA MET A 109 -1.01 1.68 7.31
C MET A 109 -1.88 2.79 6.72
N ALA A 110 -1.42 3.46 5.65
CA ALA A 110 -2.22 4.45 4.95
C ALA A 110 -3.48 3.83 4.32
N LEU A 111 -3.35 2.70 3.62
CA LEU A 111 -4.49 2.00 3.03
C LEU A 111 -5.48 1.51 4.09
N THR A 112 -4.97 1.00 5.22
CA THR A 112 -5.79 0.56 6.36
C THR A 112 -6.56 1.72 6.99
N TYR A 113 -5.88 2.85 7.20
CA TYR A 113 -6.51 4.07 7.70
C TYR A 113 -7.61 4.55 6.75
N LEU A 114 -7.30 4.63 5.44
CA LEU A 114 -8.27 5.06 4.46
C LEU A 114 -9.48 4.11 4.39
N ASN A 115 -9.27 2.79 4.47
CA ASN A 115 -10.35 1.82 4.51
C ASN A 115 -11.28 2.07 5.72
N ARG A 116 -10.70 2.25 6.90
CA ARG A 116 -11.46 2.46 8.14
C ARG A 116 -12.31 3.72 8.14
N TYR A 117 -11.80 4.82 7.58
CA TYR A 117 -12.46 6.12 7.67
C TYR A 117 -13.27 6.52 6.43
N TYR A 118 -13.01 5.89 5.28
CA TYR A 118 -13.65 6.27 4.01
C TYR A 118 -14.37 5.13 3.30
N ASP A 119 -14.58 3.99 3.98
CA ASP A 119 -15.34 2.82 3.50
C ASP A 119 -15.01 2.50 2.03
N ILE A 120 -13.75 2.13 1.81
CA ILE A 120 -13.22 2.00 0.47
C ILE A 120 -13.88 0.83 -0.23
N LYS A 121 -14.67 1.12 -1.27
CA LYS A 121 -15.15 0.08 -2.20
C LYS A 121 -14.01 -0.40 -3.08
N TYR A 122 -13.36 -1.49 -2.65
CA TYR A 122 -12.22 -2.12 -3.32
C TYR A 122 -12.46 -2.56 -4.79
N GLY A 123 -13.72 -2.60 -5.25
CA GLY A 123 -14.08 -2.95 -6.63
C GLY A 123 -13.98 -1.80 -7.65
N ASP A 124 -14.16 -0.55 -7.22
CA ASP A 124 -14.31 0.63 -8.12
C ASP A 124 -13.27 1.72 -7.83
N MET A 125 -12.15 1.36 -7.20
CA MET A 125 -11.18 2.32 -6.71
C MET A 125 -10.30 2.87 -7.83
N THR A 126 -10.35 4.18 -8.05
CA THR A 126 -9.42 4.88 -8.94
C THR A 126 -8.34 5.60 -8.12
N ILE A 127 -7.16 5.83 -8.70
CA ILE A 127 -6.13 6.70 -8.10
C ILE A 127 -6.69 8.08 -7.75
N LYS A 128 -7.72 8.55 -8.45
CA LYS A 128 -8.42 9.81 -8.15
C LYS A 128 -9.07 9.80 -6.77
N ASN A 129 -9.64 8.66 -6.36
CA ASN A 129 -10.15 8.47 -5.00
C ASN A 129 -8.99 8.49 -4.00
N LEU A 130 -7.85 7.87 -4.32
CA LEU A 130 -6.65 7.88 -3.46
C LEU A 130 -5.99 9.28 -3.34
N MET A 131 -6.01 10.06 -4.43
CA MET A 131 -5.44 11.42 -4.51
C MET A 131 -6.34 12.50 -3.90
N MET A 132 -7.66 12.30 -3.85
CA MET A 132 -8.58 13.17 -3.10
C MET A 132 -8.25 13.21 -1.59
N PHE A 133 -7.49 12.25 -1.08
CA PHE A 133 -7.03 12.20 0.31
C PHE A 133 -5.70 12.91 0.58
N LYS A 134 -5.11 13.56 -0.44
CA LYS A 134 -4.02 14.51 -0.26
C LYS A 134 -4.60 15.93 -0.27
N PRO A 135 -4.73 16.64 0.88
CA PRO A 135 -4.93 18.09 0.84
C PRO A 135 -3.71 18.80 0.24
#